data_AF-A0A9D6L4N2-F1
#
_entry.id   AF-A0A9D6L4N2-F1
#
_cell.length_a   1.000
_cell.length_b   1.000
_cell.length_c   1.000
_cell.angle_alpha   90.00
_cell.angle_beta   90.00
_cell.angle_gamma   90.00
#
_symmetry.space_group_name_H-M   'P 1'
#
loop_
_entity.id
_entity.type
_entity.pdbx_description
1 polymer ?
#
loop_
_entity_poly.entity_id
_entity_poly.type
_entity_poly.pdbx_seq_one_letter_code
_entity_poly.pdbx_strand_id
1 'polypeptide(L)'
;MPLAHVYERTVDYGYLFYGVPIAYVRKIEQLAAALREVRPTIVAAVPRVFEKVYANIKAHEKTTSGFRRKLDLWAEDVAQRCVSWRAYGESVSPLLKIQWHLANRLVFSKIRRGIGGRVRAFISGAAPLSKELLEF
;
A
#
# COMPACT_ATOMS: atom_id res chain seq x y z
N MET A 1 -12.15 -11.24 2.72
CA MET A 1 -12.23 -12.72 2.59
C MET A 1 -13.63 -13.16 3.00
N PRO A 2 -14.05 -14.44 2.85
CA PRO A 2 -15.29 -14.86 3.50
C PRO A 2 -15.14 -14.84 5.03
N LEU A 3 -16.17 -14.40 5.76
CA LEU A 3 -16.28 -14.45 7.23
C LEU A 3 -16.11 -15.87 7.82
N ALA A 4 -16.24 -16.89 6.97
CA ALA A 4 -15.93 -18.27 7.30
C ALA A 4 -14.44 -18.47 7.68
N HIS A 5 -13.54 -17.63 7.19
CA HIS A 5 -12.11 -17.71 7.46
C HIS A 5 -11.72 -17.04 8.79
N VAL A 6 -10.92 -17.72 9.61
CA VAL A 6 -10.56 -17.24 10.97
C VAL A 6 -9.86 -15.88 10.96
N TYR A 7 -8.97 -15.62 9.99
CA TYR A 7 -8.29 -14.33 9.86
C TYR A 7 -9.27 -13.16 9.70
N GLU A 8 -10.24 -13.28 8.77
CA GLU A 8 -11.24 -12.23 8.55
C GLU A 8 -12.07 -12.01 9.81
N ARG A 9 -12.50 -13.11 10.45
CA ARG A 9 -13.33 -13.06 11.64
C ARG A 9 -12.63 -12.35 12.81
N THR A 10 -11.35 -12.66 13.03
CA THR A 10 -10.55 -12.02 14.08
C THR A 10 -10.37 -10.52 13.82
N VAL A 11 -10.09 -10.14 12.58
CA VAL A 11 -9.96 -8.73 12.17
C VAL A 11 -11.27 -7.98 12.36
N ASP A 12 -12.39 -8.57 11.92
CA ASP A 12 -13.72 -7.98 12.04
C ASP A 12 -14.15 -7.81 13.50
N TYR A 13 -13.86 -8.79 14.37
CA TYR A 13 -14.09 -8.64 15.81
C TYR A 13 -13.26 -7.51 16.41
N GLY A 14 -12.01 -7.34 15.97
CA GLY A 14 -11.20 -6.18 16.36
C GLY A 14 -11.86 -4.87 15.94
N TYR A 15 -12.29 -4.76 14.69
CA TYR A 15 -12.97 -3.57 14.19
C TYR A 15 -14.28 -3.28 14.93
N LEU A 16 -15.11 -4.29 15.17
CA LEU A 16 -16.35 -4.16 15.94
C LEU A 16 -16.08 -3.70 17.38
N PHE A 17 -15.07 -4.27 18.04
CA PHE A 17 -14.68 -3.90 19.40
C PHE A 17 -14.26 -2.42 19.50
N TYR A 18 -13.56 -1.89 18.49
CA TYR A 18 -13.14 -0.49 18.44
C TYR A 18 -14.18 0.44 17.77
N GLY A 19 -15.37 -0.04 17.43
CA GLY A 19 -16.41 0.76 16.77
C GLY A 19 -16.03 1.23 15.36
N VAL A 20 -15.15 0.49 14.67
CA VAL A 20 -14.67 0.81 13.32
C VAL A 20 -15.67 0.28 12.28
N PRO A 21 -16.21 1.13 11.39
CA PRO A 21 -17.07 0.68 10.31
C PRO A 21 -16.32 -0.22 9.32
N ILE A 22 -16.94 -1.33 8.94
CA ILE A 22 -16.35 -2.33 8.03
C ILE A 22 -17.04 -2.23 6.67
N ALA A 23 -16.25 -2.17 5.60
CA ALA A 23 -16.73 -2.18 4.22
C ALA A 23 -16.29 -3.47 3.52
N TYR A 24 -17.26 -4.29 3.13
CA TYR A 24 -16.99 -5.55 2.43
C TYR A 24 -16.95 -5.36 0.92
N VAL A 25 -15.86 -5.81 0.31
CA VAL A 25 -15.70 -5.84 -1.15
C VAL A 25 -15.95 -7.26 -1.65
N ARG A 26 -17.01 -7.45 -2.45
CA ARG A 26 -17.42 -8.77 -2.94
C ARG A 26 -16.44 -9.39 -3.94
N LYS A 27 -15.84 -8.56 -4.81
CA LYS A 27 -14.95 -8.98 -5.89
C LYS A 27 -13.67 -8.14 -5.86
N ILE A 28 -12.51 -8.79 -5.96
CA ILE A 28 -11.21 -8.11 -5.89
C ILE A 28 -11.03 -7.11 -7.05
N GLU A 29 -11.71 -7.31 -8.17
CA GLU A 29 -11.75 -6.39 -9.33
C GLU A 29 -12.35 -5.02 -8.95
N GLN A 30 -13.26 -5.00 -7.98
CA GLN A 30 -13.94 -3.79 -7.51
C GLN A 30 -13.15 -3.07 -6.42
N LEU A 31 -12.06 -3.66 -5.92
CA LEU A 31 -11.29 -3.14 -4.79
C LEU A 31 -10.79 -1.71 -5.04
N ALA A 32 -10.25 -1.42 -6.22
CA ALA A 32 -9.73 -0.09 -6.53
C ALA A 32 -10.82 0.99 -6.51
N ALA A 33 -12.04 0.66 -6.97
CA ALA A 33 -13.18 1.57 -6.91
C ALA A 33 -13.64 1.75 -5.46
N ALA A 34 -13.82 0.65 -4.72
CA ALA A 34 -14.23 0.66 -3.33
C ALA A 34 -13.25 1.45 -2.42
N LEU A 35 -11.94 1.30 -2.63
CA LEU A 35 -10.93 2.06 -1.89
C LEU A 35 -11.05 3.58 -2.12
N ARG A 36 -11.42 4.02 -3.32
CA ARG A 36 -11.61 5.44 -3.64
C ARG A 36 -12.91 6.00 -3.06
N GLU A 37 -13.94 5.17 -2.99
CA GLU A 37 -15.25 5.51 -2.45
C GLU A 37 -15.25 5.54 -0.92
N VAL A 38 -14.88 4.43 -0.28
CA VAL A 38 -14.85 4.25 1.19
C VAL A 38 -13.72 5.07 1.81
N ARG A 39 -12.63 5.26 1.06
CA ARG A 39 -11.40 5.92 1.50
C ARG A 39 -10.91 5.34 2.83
N PRO A 40 -10.61 4.05 3.02
CA PRO A 40 -10.36 3.53 4.37
C PRO A 40 -9.14 4.14 5.09
N THR A 41 -9.10 4.05 6.41
CA THR A 41 -7.91 4.39 7.24
C THR A 41 -7.03 3.17 7.52
N ILE A 42 -7.62 1.98 7.56
CA ILE A 42 -6.94 0.70 7.76
C ILE A 42 -7.46 -0.25 6.68
N VAL A 43 -6.56 -1.01 6.06
CA VAL A 43 -6.92 -2.04 5.08
C VAL A 43 -6.32 -3.36 5.52
N ALA A 44 -7.17 -4.35 5.80
CA ALA A 44 -6.75 -5.72 6.02
C ALA A 44 -7.00 -6.54 4.76
N ALA A 45 -5.99 -7.28 4.31
CA ALA A 45 -6.08 -8.11 3.12
C ALA A 45 -5.13 -9.32 3.21
N VAL A 46 -5.25 -10.24 2.26
CA VAL A 46 -4.32 -11.36 2.08
C VAL A 46 -3.20 -11.00 1.10
N PRO A 47 -2.04 -11.70 1.12
CA PRO A 47 -0.92 -11.44 0.22
C PRO A 47 -1.29 -11.23 -1.25
N ARG A 48 -2.19 -12.06 -1.78
CA ARG A 48 -2.64 -11.99 -3.18
C ARG A 48 -3.24 -10.63 -3.58
N VAL A 49 -3.84 -9.91 -2.64
CA VAL A 49 -4.37 -8.56 -2.87
C VAL A 49 -3.23 -7.57 -3.07
N PHE A 50 -2.23 -7.61 -2.21
CA PHE A 50 -1.04 -6.76 -2.31
C PHE A 50 -0.27 -7.03 -3.60
N GLU A 51 -0.09 -8.31 -3.97
CA GLU A 51 0.53 -8.71 -5.24
C GLU A 51 -0.20 -8.10 -6.44
N LYS A 52 -1.54 -8.17 -6.46
CA LYS A 52 -2.35 -7.62 -7.55
C LYS A 52 -2.25 -6.09 -7.62
N VAL A 53 -2.25 -5.41 -6.48
CA VAL A 53 -2.06 -3.96 -6.40
C VAL A 53 -0.67 -3.57 -6.91
N TYR A 54 0.38 -4.27 -6.46
CA TYR A 54 1.75 -4.07 -6.91
C TYR A 54 1.89 -4.28 -8.42
N ALA A 55 1.37 -5.39 -8.95
CA ALA A 55 1.37 -5.68 -10.39
C ALA A 55 0.67 -4.58 -11.20
N ASN A 56 -0.45 -4.05 -10.71
CA ASN A 56 -1.17 -2.94 -11.36
C ASN A 56 -0.34 -1.64 -11.34
N ILE A 57 0.35 -1.33 -10.25
CA ILE A 57 1.23 -0.16 -10.16
C ILE A 57 2.37 -0.30 -11.17
N LYS A 58 3.02 -1.47 -11.22
CA LYS A 58 4.10 -1.78 -12.17
C LYS A 58 3.64 -1.76 -13.62
N ALA A 59 2.42 -2.24 -13.91
CA ALA A 59 1.85 -2.16 -15.25
C ALA A 59 1.65 -0.69 -15.68
N HIS A 60 1.12 0.16 -14.80
CA HIS A 60 0.97 1.60 -15.07
C HIS A 60 2.31 2.30 -15.30
N GLU A 61 3.33 1.94 -14.54
CA GLU A 61 4.70 2.45 -14.72
C GLU A 61 5.23 2.13 -16.12
N LYS A 62 5.01 0.90 -16.61
CA LYS A 62 5.43 0.47 -17.97
C LYS A 62 4.70 1.21 -19.09
N THR A 63 3.43 1.59 -18.89
CA THR A 63 2.67 2.37 -19.87
C THR A 63 3.08 3.84 -19.93
N THR A 64 3.79 4.33 -18.92
CA THR A 64 4.23 5.71 -18.85
C THR A 64 5.56 5.87 -19.59
N SER A 65 5.66 6.86 -20.49
CA SER A 65 6.88 7.12 -21.27
C SER A 65 7.53 8.47 -20.93
N GLY A 66 8.79 8.62 -21.33
CA GLY A 66 9.53 9.89 -21.21
C GLY A 66 9.91 10.29 -19.78
N PHE A 67 9.82 11.60 -19.48
CA PHE A 67 10.24 12.18 -18.21
C PHE A 67 9.53 11.57 -17.00
N ARG A 68 8.25 11.21 -17.15
CA ARG A 68 7.47 10.69 -16.04
C ARG A 68 7.90 9.29 -15.61
N ARG A 69 8.30 8.43 -16.55
CA ARG A 69 8.90 7.13 -16.24
C ARG A 69 10.22 7.27 -15.47
N LYS A 70 11.07 8.23 -15.86
CA LYS A 70 12.32 8.50 -15.13
C LYS A 70 12.05 8.93 -13.69
N LEU A 71 11.01 9.74 -13.48
CA LEU A 71 10.60 10.19 -12.15
C LEU A 71 10.08 9.03 -11.29
N ASP A 72 9.28 8.13 -11.87
CA ASP A 72 8.73 6.98 -11.14
C ASP A 72 9.85 5.99 -10.76
N LEU A 73 10.76 5.68 -11.68
CA LEU A 73 11.96 4.87 -11.42
C LEU A 73 12.88 5.48 -10.35
N TRP A 74 13.10 6.80 -10.41
CA TRP A 74 13.88 7.50 -9.39
C TRP A 74 13.22 7.45 -8.01
N ALA A 75 11.88 7.61 -7.95
CA ALA A 75 11.16 7.54 -6.70
C ALA A 75 11.22 6.13 -6.09
N GLU A 76 11.22 5.09 -6.92
CA GLU A 76 11.42 3.71 -6.48
C GLU A 76 12.83 3.47 -5.91
N ASP A 77 13.88 3.93 -6.58
CA ASP A 77 15.26 3.85 -6.05
C ASP A 77 15.37 4.53 -4.68
N VAL A 78 14.79 5.73 -4.55
CA VAL A 78 14.74 6.45 -3.27
C VAL A 78 13.99 5.64 -2.22
N ALA A 79 12.87 5.01 -2.56
CA ALA A 79 12.10 4.18 -1.62
C ALA A 79 12.91 2.98 -1.12
N GLN A 80 13.56 2.24 -2.03
CA GLN A 80 14.41 1.09 -1.67
C GLN A 80 15.53 1.50 -0.71
N ARG A 81 16.20 2.62 -0.99
CA ARG A 81 17.27 3.15 -0.11
C ARG A 81 16.73 3.62 1.24
N CYS A 82 15.46 4.00 1.33
CA CYS A 82 14.82 4.41 2.58
C CYS A 82 14.32 3.26 3.44
N VAL A 83 14.35 2.00 2.96
CA VAL A 83 13.83 0.83 3.69
C VAL A 83 14.51 0.66 5.05
N SER A 84 15.85 0.74 5.11
CA SER A 84 16.61 0.63 6.37
C SER A 84 16.12 1.63 7.44
N TRP A 85 15.82 2.85 7.03
CA TRP A 85 15.29 3.88 7.91
C TRP A 85 13.81 3.70 8.24
N ARG A 86 12.97 3.42 7.25
CA ARG A 86 11.50 3.44 7.37
C ARG A 86 10.94 2.16 7.97
N ALA A 87 11.53 1.01 7.65
CA ALA A 87 11.09 -0.30 8.12
C ALA A 87 11.84 -0.74 9.39
N TYR A 88 13.13 -0.42 9.49
CA TYR A 88 14.00 -0.93 10.56
C TYR A 88 14.49 0.15 11.54
N GLY A 89 14.18 1.43 11.29
CA GLY A 89 14.49 2.53 12.21
C GLY A 89 15.96 2.98 12.19
N GLU A 90 16.74 2.54 11.21
CA GLU A 90 18.15 2.90 11.10
C GLU A 90 18.36 4.37 10.71
N SER A 91 19.50 4.93 11.08
CA SER A 91 19.85 6.30 10.69
C SER A 91 20.27 6.37 9.21
N VAL A 92 19.69 7.29 8.46
CA VAL A 92 20.08 7.61 7.08
C VAL A 92 20.44 9.09 6.92
N SER A 93 21.17 9.41 5.85
CA SER A 93 21.63 10.76 5.57
C SER A 93 20.46 11.76 5.43
N PRO A 94 20.63 13.03 5.86
CA PRO A 94 19.61 14.06 5.68
C PRO A 94 19.19 14.25 4.22
N LEU A 95 20.14 14.09 3.29
CA LEU A 95 19.88 14.16 1.85
C LEU A 95 18.87 13.11 1.41
N LEU A 96 18.98 11.87 1.91
CA LEU A 96 18.03 10.81 1.56
C LEU A 96 16.63 11.11 2.10
N LYS A 97 16.52 11.70 3.30
CA LYS A 97 15.23 12.15 3.86
C LYS A 97 14.57 13.22 2.97
N ILE A 98 15.36 14.16 2.44
CA ILE A 98 14.85 15.17 1.49
C ILE A 98 14.38 14.52 0.19
N GLN A 99 15.19 13.61 -0.37
CA GLN A 99 14.80 12.84 -1.57
C GLN A 99 13.49 12.08 -1.34
N TRP A 100 13.34 11.42 -0.18
CA TRP A 100 12.11 10.75 0.22
C TRP A 100 10.93 11.70 0.27
N HIS A 101 11.04 12.86 0.92
CA HIS A 101 9.94 13.83 0.98
C HIS A 101 9.51 14.31 -0.40
N LEU A 102 10.47 14.48 -1.32
CA LEU A 102 10.20 14.90 -2.68
C LEU A 102 9.52 13.77 -3.49
N ALA A 103 10.06 12.54 -3.45
CA ALA A 103 9.43 11.36 -4.04
C ALA A 103 8.02 11.13 -3.49
N ASN A 104 7.85 11.31 -2.18
CA ASN A 104 6.59 11.18 -1.48
C ASN A 104 5.53 12.18 -1.95
N ARG A 105 5.91 13.42 -2.23
CA ARG A 105 5.00 14.44 -2.77
C ARG A 105 4.70 14.22 -4.24
N LEU A 106 5.68 13.89 -5.06
CA LEU A 106 5.55 13.86 -6.52
C LEU A 106 4.93 12.56 -7.06
N VAL A 107 5.22 11.42 -6.42
CA VAL A 107 4.86 10.08 -6.87
C VAL A 107 3.94 9.39 -5.85
N PHE A 108 4.42 9.10 -4.63
CA PHE A 108 3.66 8.29 -3.67
C PHE A 108 2.34 8.94 -3.20
N SER A 109 2.24 10.27 -3.19
CA SER A 109 0.97 10.97 -2.91
C SER A 109 -0.12 10.66 -3.93
N LYS A 110 0.24 10.40 -5.19
CA LYS A 110 -0.70 10.05 -6.27
C LYS A 110 -1.16 8.60 -6.12
N ILE A 111 -0.23 7.70 -5.81
CA ILE A 111 -0.55 6.30 -5.51
C ILE A 111 -1.48 6.22 -4.30
N ARG A 112 -1.17 6.93 -3.20
CA ARG A 112 -2.04 7.00 -2.01
C ARG A 112 -3.43 7.54 -2.31
N ARG A 113 -3.55 8.55 -3.18
CA ARG A 113 -4.88 9.01 -3.64
C ARG A 113 -5.65 7.93 -4.38
N GLY A 114 -4.96 7.09 -5.15
CA GLY A 114 -5.54 5.93 -5.84
C GLY A 114 -6.19 4.90 -4.90
N ILE A 115 -5.73 4.81 -3.65
CA ILE A 115 -6.26 3.93 -2.59
C ILE A 115 -7.11 4.68 -1.54
N GLY A 116 -7.59 5.88 -1.87
CA GLY A 116 -8.50 6.66 -1.00
C GLY A 116 -7.87 7.78 -0.17
N GLY A 117 -6.54 7.83 -0.11
CA GLY A 117 -5.78 8.98 0.38
C GLY A 117 -5.66 9.15 1.91
N ARG A 118 -6.43 8.39 2.71
CA ARG A 118 -6.36 8.43 4.19
C ARG A 118 -5.91 7.14 4.86
N VAL A 119 -5.44 6.16 4.08
CA VAL A 119 -4.89 4.90 4.61
C VAL A 119 -3.64 5.19 5.44
N ARG A 120 -3.59 4.64 6.65
CA ARG A 120 -2.50 4.77 7.62
C ARG A 120 -1.78 3.45 7.86
N ALA A 121 -2.50 2.34 7.71
CA ALA A 121 -1.95 1.00 7.94
C ALA A 121 -2.54 -0.01 6.95
N PHE A 122 -1.69 -0.95 6.54
CA PHE A 122 -2.05 -2.16 5.83
C PHE A 122 -1.74 -3.37 6.71
N ILE A 123 -2.67 -4.29 6.82
CA ILE A 123 -2.53 -5.53 7.58
C ILE A 123 -2.59 -6.69 6.59
N SER A 124 -1.55 -7.50 6.58
CA SER A 124 -1.48 -8.73 5.78
C SER A 124 -1.55 -9.95 6.70
N GLY A 125 -2.24 -11.00 6.26
CA GLY A 125 -2.34 -12.26 7.00
C GLY A 125 -2.85 -13.42 6.17
N ALA A 126 -3.13 -14.54 6.83
CA ALA A 126 -3.47 -15.86 6.25
C ALA A 126 -2.35 -16.57 5.46
N ALA A 127 -1.35 -15.85 4.97
CA ALA A 127 -0.18 -16.40 4.30
C ALA A 127 1.02 -15.44 4.42
N PRO A 128 2.27 -15.93 4.25
CA PRO A 128 3.45 -15.07 4.27
C PRO A 128 3.44 -14.07 3.11
N LEU A 129 3.91 -12.85 3.39
CA LEU A 129 4.14 -11.81 2.38
C LEU A 129 5.64 -11.78 2.05
N SER A 130 6.00 -11.68 0.77
CA SER A 130 7.41 -11.60 0.39
C SER A 130 8.05 -10.32 0.93
N LYS A 131 9.34 -10.39 1.26
CA LYS A 131 10.09 -9.24 1.78
C LYS A 131 10.07 -8.07 0.79
N GLU A 132 10.28 -8.35 -0.50
CA GLU A 132 10.21 -7.35 -1.57
C GLU A 132 8.89 -6.57 -1.56
N LEU A 133 7.76 -7.27 -1.37
CA LEU A 133 6.43 -6.65 -1.36
C LEU A 133 6.12 -5.93 -0.04
N LEU A 134 6.74 -6.35 1.07
CA LEU A 134 6.68 -5.64 2.36
C LEU A 134 7.48 -4.33 2.35
N GLU A 135 8.60 -4.31 1.62
CA GLU A 135 9.53 -3.16 1.55
C GLU A 135 9.11 -2.10 0.51
N PHE A 136 8.22 -2.45 -0.42
CA PHE A 136 7.65 -1.58 -1.44
C PHE A 136 6.62 -0.56 -0.89
#